data_AF-A0A090RX96-F1
#
_entry.id   AF-A0A090RX96-F1
#
_cell.length_a   1.000
_cell.length_b   1.000
_cell.length_c   1.000
_cell.angle_alpha   90.00
_cell.angle_beta   90.00
_cell.angle_gamma   90.00
#
_symmetry.space_group_name_H-M   'P 1'
#
loop_
_entity.id
_entity.type
_entity.pdbx_description
1 polymer ?
#
loop_
_entity_poly.entity_id
_entity_poly.type
_entity_poly.pdbx_seq_one_letter_code
_entity_poly.pdbx_strand_id
1 'polypeptide(L)'
;MVTGLNQKDRGVKRYAVLVFVLGVVLTAFITHIVYGGQKQLADSNFEFLTENQTENIKELVMLDVSFIGAGASFYHATQPSAWDNFSSFAEPLVDSSKSLIAMQWMKKVYPEQLDTHIKRVRERFPSYQVYTVPKDQPRIEGYILENDEPIYVASDVYPVNESNLRALGYYSSRERVRRVIRNTMETGEPSLSDKIRLLQDGFDRALPKEGMLVYVPVFDAGTRSLRGVVIGVIRITVYFEQIVSRTAIGKEVGIRVVDLGFDAEDDPILYQNDLWDALDEPSKDVIIDLYDRQWRIQFKHDAGISKNDKLILFFVMTGGLLISLLLAYVVYLMLREQRRLAVIVNRRTRDLQYLVDEIR
;
A
#
# COMPACT_ATOMS: atom_id res chain seq x y z
N MET A 1 59.66 -18.83 50.98
CA MET A 1 60.28 -19.12 49.66
C MET A 1 60.12 -20.61 49.45
N VAL A 2 59.34 -21.13 48.50
CA VAL A 2 59.62 -21.09 47.06
C VAL A 2 58.31 -20.91 46.29
N THR A 3 58.01 -19.65 46.03
CA THR A 3 57.21 -19.16 44.91
C THR A 3 57.95 -19.46 43.60
N GLY A 4 57.84 -20.69 43.07
CA GLY A 4 58.58 -21.09 41.86
C GLY A 4 57.77 -21.88 40.82
N LEU A 5 56.66 -22.51 41.21
CA LEU A 5 55.90 -23.41 40.33
C LEU A 5 54.78 -22.74 39.53
N ASN A 6 54.45 -21.47 39.79
CA ASN A 6 53.21 -20.85 39.27
C ASN A 6 53.44 -19.85 38.11
N GLN A 7 54.69 -19.49 37.80
CA GLN A 7 54.97 -18.44 36.80
C GLN A 7 55.04 -18.99 35.37
N LYS A 8 55.50 -20.23 35.18
CA LYS A 8 55.58 -20.85 33.85
C LYS A 8 54.20 -21.26 33.34
N ASP A 9 53.35 -21.89 34.14
CA ASP A 9 52.01 -22.37 33.74
C ASP A 9 51.06 -21.22 33.33
N ARG A 10 51.26 -20.03 33.90
CA ARG A 10 50.61 -18.78 33.47
C ARG A 10 50.87 -18.43 32.01
N GLY A 11 52.02 -18.80 31.43
CA GLY A 11 52.36 -18.51 30.03
C GLY A 11 51.47 -19.25 29.03
N VAL A 12 51.24 -20.56 29.20
CA VAL A 12 50.36 -21.35 28.31
C VAL A 12 48.93 -20.84 28.38
N LYS A 13 48.44 -20.59 29.60
CA LYS A 13 47.10 -20.03 29.82
C LYS A 13 46.95 -18.66 29.16
N ARG A 14 47.98 -17.81 29.19
CA ARG A 14 47.98 -16.50 28.50
C ARG A 14 47.85 -16.63 26.98
N TYR A 15 48.58 -17.54 26.34
CA TYR A 15 48.48 -17.73 24.88
C TYR A 15 47.12 -18.30 24.47
N ALA A 16 46.59 -19.28 25.20
CA ALA A 16 45.26 -19.82 24.93
C ALA A 16 44.16 -18.77 25.09
N VAL A 17 44.25 -17.93 26.14
CA VAL A 17 43.34 -16.80 26.34
C VAL A 17 43.48 -15.77 25.21
N LEU A 18 44.69 -15.48 24.75
CA LEU A 18 44.92 -14.53 23.65
C LEU A 18 44.30 -15.02 22.34
N VAL A 19 44.44 -16.31 22.02
CA VAL A 19 43.79 -16.93 20.84
C VAL A 19 42.27 -16.89 20.98
N PHE A 20 41.72 -17.18 22.16
CA PHE A 20 40.28 -17.06 22.41
C PHE A 20 39.78 -15.63 22.21
N VAL A 21 40.45 -14.63 22.78
CA VAL A 21 40.09 -13.22 22.65
C VAL A 21 40.13 -12.78 21.18
N LEU A 22 41.17 -13.17 20.43
CA LEU A 22 41.24 -12.89 19.00
C LEU A 22 40.08 -13.52 18.22
N GLY A 23 39.72 -14.77 18.54
CA GLY A 23 38.58 -15.46 17.91
C GLY A 23 37.24 -14.80 18.23
N VAL A 24 37.03 -14.35 19.47
CA VAL A 24 35.84 -13.60 19.87
C VAL A 24 35.76 -12.25 19.14
N VAL A 25 36.88 -11.51 19.05
CA VAL A 25 36.94 -10.25 18.31
C VAL A 25 36.63 -10.47 16.83
N LEU A 26 37.18 -11.52 16.21
CA LEU A 26 36.89 -11.87 14.82
C LEU A 26 35.42 -12.26 14.63
N THR A 27 34.85 -13.04 15.55
CA THR A 27 33.43 -13.44 15.53
C THR A 27 32.53 -12.21 15.65
N ALA A 28 32.84 -11.29 16.56
CA ALA A 28 32.10 -10.05 16.73
C ALA A 28 32.17 -9.18 15.47
N PHE A 29 33.35 -9.09 14.84
CA PHE A 29 33.55 -8.37 13.59
C PHE A 29 32.73 -8.98 12.43
N ILE A 30 32.77 -10.30 12.26
CA ILE A 30 31.96 -11.01 11.25
C ILE A 30 30.47 -10.80 11.51
N THR A 31 30.02 -10.96 12.76
CA THR A 31 28.62 -10.76 13.15
C THR A 31 28.16 -9.33 12.84
N HIS A 32 29.02 -8.33 13.08
CA HIS A 32 28.73 -6.94 12.74
C HIS A 32 28.56 -6.73 11.22
N ILE A 33 29.44 -7.33 10.40
CA ILE A 33 29.32 -7.27 8.93
C ILE A 33 28.01 -7.93 8.47
N VAL A 34 27.71 -9.13 8.99
CA VAL A 34 26.48 -9.87 8.65
C VAL A 34 25.23 -9.08 9.05
N TYR A 35 25.22 -8.51 10.25
CA TYR A 35 24.13 -7.65 10.73
C TYR A 35 23.92 -6.43 9.82
N GLY A 36 25.00 -5.73 9.47
CA GLY A 36 24.95 -4.59 8.57
C GLY A 36 24.42 -4.96 7.18
N GLY A 37 24.89 -6.08 6.63
CA GLY A 37 24.42 -6.60 5.33
C GLY A 37 22.94 -7.01 5.35
N GLN A 38 22.49 -7.70 6.40
CA GLN A 38 21.07 -8.07 6.56
C GLN A 38 20.17 -6.85 6.68
N LYS A 39 20.58 -5.83 7.45
CA LYS A 39 19.82 -4.59 7.57
C LYS A 39 19.72 -3.88 6.22
N GLN A 40 20.82 -3.73 5.50
CA GLN A 40 20.83 -3.07 4.20
C GLN A 40 19.98 -3.83 3.16
N LEU A 41 20.00 -5.16 3.19
CA LEU A 41 19.15 -6.00 2.34
C LEU A 41 17.66 -5.83 2.67
N ALA A 42 17.32 -5.79 3.96
CA ALA A 42 15.94 -5.55 4.40
C ALA A 42 15.42 -4.18 3.95
N ASP A 43 16.22 -3.12 4.12
CA ASP A 43 15.87 -1.77 3.70
C ASP A 43 15.68 -1.70 2.17
N SER A 44 16.59 -2.30 1.40
CA SER A 44 16.51 -2.32 -0.07
C SER A 44 15.33 -3.14 -0.58
N ASN A 45 15.03 -4.28 0.05
CA ASN A 45 13.85 -5.07 -0.27
C ASN A 45 12.57 -4.28 0.02
N PHE A 46 12.50 -3.62 1.18
CA PHE A 46 11.34 -2.81 1.53
C PHE A 46 11.13 -1.64 0.54
N GLU A 47 12.21 -0.99 0.11
CA GLU A 47 12.17 0.04 -0.93
C GLU A 47 11.63 -0.50 -2.26
N PHE A 48 12.21 -1.60 -2.76
CA PHE A 48 11.77 -2.23 -3.99
C PHE A 48 10.31 -2.72 -3.91
N LEU A 49 9.90 -3.27 -2.77
CA LEU A 49 8.51 -3.68 -2.56
C LEU A 49 7.58 -2.47 -2.58
N THR A 50 7.93 -1.39 -1.90
CA THR A 50 7.14 -0.16 -1.84
C THR A 50 6.91 0.44 -3.23
N GLU A 51 7.96 0.55 -4.05
CA GLU A 51 7.87 1.08 -5.41
C GLU A 51 7.02 0.19 -6.33
N ASN A 52 7.32 -1.11 -6.37
CA ASN A 52 6.55 -2.03 -7.23
C ASN A 52 5.09 -2.16 -6.80
N GLN A 53 4.79 -2.15 -5.50
CA GLN A 53 3.39 -2.17 -5.07
C GLN A 53 2.66 -0.90 -5.42
N THR A 54 3.33 0.25 -5.32
CA THR A 54 2.72 1.52 -5.69
C THR A 54 2.34 1.53 -7.16
N GLU A 55 3.23 1.08 -8.04
CA GLU A 55 2.92 0.94 -9.47
C GLU A 55 1.82 -0.10 -9.73
N ASN A 56 1.86 -1.27 -9.07
CA ASN A 56 0.78 -2.26 -9.21
C ASN A 56 -0.59 -1.72 -8.77
N ILE A 57 -0.65 -0.99 -7.65
CA ILE A 57 -1.89 -0.36 -7.17
C ILE A 57 -2.37 0.66 -8.21
N LYS A 58 -1.47 1.49 -8.73
CA LYS A 58 -1.78 2.48 -9.76
C LYS A 58 -2.34 1.83 -11.02
N GLU A 59 -1.66 0.80 -11.54
CA GLU A 59 -2.10 0.05 -12.73
C GLU A 59 -3.47 -0.61 -12.53
N LEU A 60 -3.70 -1.24 -11.37
CA LEU A 60 -5.00 -1.84 -11.04
C LEU A 60 -6.11 -0.79 -10.99
N VAL A 61 -5.86 0.38 -10.39
CA VAL A 61 -6.83 1.48 -10.34
C VAL A 61 -7.14 1.98 -11.75
N MET A 62 -6.12 2.19 -12.59
CA MET A 62 -6.30 2.61 -13.98
C MET A 62 -7.10 1.58 -14.80
N LEU A 63 -6.85 0.29 -14.57
CA LEU A 63 -7.57 -0.80 -15.22
C LEU A 63 -9.05 -0.83 -14.79
N ASP A 64 -9.33 -0.68 -13.50
CA ASP A 64 -10.70 -0.65 -12.97
C ASP A 64 -11.47 0.59 -13.47
N VAL A 65 -10.81 1.75 -13.53
CA VAL A 65 -11.39 2.97 -14.12
C VAL A 65 -11.70 2.76 -15.60
N SER A 66 -10.81 2.12 -16.34
CA SER A 66 -11.03 1.78 -17.75
C SER A 66 -12.19 0.79 -17.93
N PHE A 67 -12.31 -0.19 -17.02
CA PHE A 67 -13.42 -1.14 -17.00
C PHE A 67 -14.76 -0.45 -16.75
N ILE A 68 -14.83 0.45 -15.76
CA ILE A 68 -16.01 1.30 -15.52
C ILE A 68 -16.29 2.18 -16.74
N GLY A 69 -15.24 2.67 -17.40
CA GLY A 69 -15.31 3.45 -18.62
C GLY A 69 -15.91 2.71 -19.82
N ALA A 70 -15.92 1.37 -19.84
CA ALA A 70 -16.68 0.62 -20.82
C ALA A 70 -18.18 0.98 -20.79
N GLY A 71 -18.71 1.37 -19.62
CA GLY A 71 -20.04 1.96 -19.45
C GLY A 71 -20.32 3.16 -20.34
N ALA A 72 -19.33 4.05 -20.47
CA ALA A 72 -19.41 5.24 -21.31
C ALA A 72 -19.45 4.89 -22.81
N SER A 73 -18.82 3.77 -23.20
CA SER A 73 -18.82 3.30 -24.59
C SER A 73 -20.24 2.98 -25.11
N PHE A 74 -21.16 2.54 -24.24
CA PHE A 74 -22.57 2.35 -24.62
C PHE A 74 -23.20 3.65 -25.13
N TYR A 75 -23.10 4.74 -24.37
CA TYR A 75 -23.67 6.03 -24.75
C TYR A 75 -22.95 6.71 -25.91
N HIS A 76 -21.68 6.34 -26.13
CA HIS A 76 -20.92 6.77 -27.30
C HIS A 76 -21.36 6.03 -28.57
N ALA A 77 -21.56 4.72 -28.49
CA ALA A 77 -21.84 3.86 -29.65
C ALA A 77 -23.34 3.82 -30.03
N THR A 78 -24.23 4.20 -29.11
CA THR A 78 -25.69 4.08 -29.32
C THR A 78 -26.37 5.44 -29.50
N GLN A 79 -27.51 5.42 -30.19
CA GLN A 79 -28.36 6.59 -30.34
C GLN A 79 -29.29 6.75 -29.12
N PRO A 80 -29.79 7.98 -28.84
CA PRO A 80 -30.67 8.24 -27.70
C PRO A 80 -31.91 7.34 -27.60
N SER A 81 -32.42 6.84 -28.73
CA SER A 81 -33.56 5.90 -28.76
C SER A 81 -33.26 4.53 -28.16
N ALA A 82 -31.98 4.15 -28.04
CA ALA A 82 -31.56 2.87 -27.49
C ALA A 82 -31.10 2.97 -26.03
N TRP A 83 -31.06 4.17 -25.44
CA TRP A 83 -30.50 4.39 -24.10
C TRP A 83 -31.27 3.69 -22.99
N ASP A 84 -32.55 3.38 -23.18
CA ASP A 84 -33.34 2.59 -22.22
C ASP A 84 -32.77 1.17 -22.01
N ASN A 85 -31.92 0.68 -22.92
CA ASN A 85 -31.23 -0.61 -22.79
C ASN A 85 -29.93 -0.52 -21.96
N PHE A 86 -29.59 0.63 -21.39
CA PHE A 86 -28.37 0.81 -20.60
C PHE A 86 -28.24 -0.23 -19.47
N SER A 87 -29.35 -0.58 -18.82
CA SER A 87 -29.38 -1.58 -17.75
C SER A 87 -28.81 -2.93 -18.18
N SER A 88 -29.15 -3.42 -19.37
CA SER A 88 -28.61 -4.68 -19.91
C SER A 88 -27.11 -4.62 -20.19
N PHE A 89 -26.60 -3.43 -20.49
CA PHE A 89 -25.16 -3.22 -20.67
C PHE A 89 -24.42 -3.10 -19.34
N ALA A 90 -25.01 -2.42 -18.36
CA ALA A 90 -24.40 -2.18 -17.04
C ALA A 90 -24.43 -3.42 -16.13
N GLU A 91 -25.41 -4.31 -16.29
CA GLU A 91 -25.55 -5.56 -15.52
C GLU A 91 -24.27 -6.38 -15.37
N PRO A 92 -23.64 -6.87 -16.45
CA PRO A 92 -22.41 -7.65 -16.32
C PRO A 92 -21.24 -6.86 -15.70
N LEU A 93 -21.20 -5.53 -15.86
CA LEU A 93 -20.15 -4.69 -15.28
C LEU A 93 -20.31 -4.59 -13.76
N VAL A 94 -21.53 -4.34 -13.29
CA VAL A 94 -21.84 -4.24 -11.86
C VAL A 94 -21.72 -5.61 -11.18
N ASP A 95 -22.31 -6.66 -11.76
CA ASP A 95 -22.31 -8.00 -11.15
C ASP A 95 -20.92 -8.64 -11.07
N SER A 96 -19.98 -8.23 -11.94
CA SER A 96 -18.60 -8.72 -11.91
C SER A 96 -17.74 -8.08 -10.81
N SER A 97 -18.23 -7.01 -10.16
CA SER A 97 -17.50 -6.25 -9.15
C SER A 97 -18.21 -6.27 -7.80
N LYS A 98 -17.45 -6.43 -6.70
CA LYS A 98 -18.02 -6.33 -5.35
C LYS A 98 -18.06 -4.91 -4.81
N SER A 99 -17.25 -4.01 -5.38
CA SER A 99 -17.10 -2.64 -4.92
C SER A 99 -17.95 -1.66 -5.71
N LEU A 100 -18.21 -1.93 -7.00
CA LEU A 100 -19.08 -1.13 -7.86
C LEU A 100 -20.54 -1.43 -7.51
N ILE A 101 -21.22 -0.51 -6.85
CA ILE A 101 -22.61 -0.71 -6.39
C ILE A 101 -23.65 -0.16 -7.36
N ALA A 102 -23.25 0.75 -8.24
CA ALA A 102 -24.12 1.33 -9.24
C ALA A 102 -23.34 1.94 -10.39
N MET A 103 -23.99 1.98 -11.55
CA MET A 103 -23.61 2.84 -12.67
C MET A 103 -24.74 3.82 -12.96
N GLN A 104 -24.38 5.07 -13.21
CA GLN A 104 -25.32 6.17 -13.40
C GLN A 104 -25.02 6.92 -14.67
N TRP A 105 -26.07 7.36 -15.36
CA TRP A 105 -25.94 8.24 -16.52
C TRP A 105 -26.36 9.66 -16.15
N MET A 106 -25.41 10.59 -16.17
CA MET A 106 -25.66 12.01 -15.96
C MET A 106 -25.68 12.73 -17.31
N LYS A 107 -26.90 12.92 -17.83
CA LYS A 107 -27.12 13.58 -19.11
C LYS A 107 -26.93 15.09 -18.96
N LYS A 108 -26.25 15.73 -19.92
CA LYS A 108 -26.25 17.19 -20.05
C LYS A 108 -27.62 17.67 -20.52
N VAL A 109 -28.23 18.58 -19.76
CA VAL A 109 -29.56 19.14 -20.02
C VAL A 109 -29.51 20.64 -19.82
N TYR A 110 -29.91 21.39 -20.84
CA TYR A 110 -30.03 22.84 -20.74
C TYR A 110 -31.34 23.23 -20.04
N PRO A 111 -31.41 24.38 -19.35
CA PRO A 111 -32.61 24.82 -18.63
C PRO A 111 -33.88 24.79 -19.49
N GLU A 112 -33.81 25.23 -20.74
CA GLU A 112 -34.93 25.25 -21.69
C GLU A 112 -35.43 23.84 -22.10
N GLN A 113 -34.61 22.80 -21.88
CA GLN A 113 -34.95 21.41 -22.20
C GLN A 113 -35.48 20.64 -20.99
N LEU A 114 -35.45 21.23 -19.80
CA LEU A 114 -35.66 20.55 -18.52
C LEU A 114 -37.04 19.89 -18.43
N ASP A 115 -38.12 20.60 -18.79
CA ASP A 115 -39.48 20.06 -18.73
C ASP A 115 -39.68 18.86 -19.67
N THR A 116 -39.11 18.96 -20.87
CA THR A 116 -39.16 17.86 -21.85
C THR A 116 -38.33 16.67 -21.37
N HIS A 117 -37.19 16.93 -20.73
CA HIS A 117 -36.35 15.88 -20.15
C HIS A 117 -37.06 15.17 -18.99
N ILE A 118 -37.63 15.92 -18.03
CA ILE A 118 -38.39 15.36 -16.90
C ILE A 118 -39.54 14.49 -17.40
N LYS A 119 -40.33 14.98 -18.37
CA LYS A 119 -41.45 14.21 -18.94
C LYS A 119 -40.98 12.89 -19.54
N ARG A 120 -39.89 12.90 -20.31
CA ARG A 120 -39.32 11.68 -20.91
C ARG A 120 -38.85 10.69 -19.85
N VAL A 121 -38.07 11.13 -18.86
CA VAL A 121 -37.54 10.21 -17.84
C VAL A 121 -38.67 9.64 -16.96
N ARG A 122 -39.76 10.39 -16.76
CA ARG A 122 -40.96 9.92 -16.05
C ARG A 122 -41.70 8.77 -16.72
N GLU A 123 -41.52 8.56 -18.03
CA GLU A 123 -42.07 7.40 -18.73
C GLU A 123 -41.54 6.08 -18.13
N ARG A 124 -40.30 6.09 -17.66
CA ARG A 124 -39.65 4.94 -17.00
C ARG A 124 -39.63 5.05 -15.48
N PHE A 125 -39.46 6.26 -14.94
CA PHE A 125 -39.35 6.51 -13.51
C PHE A 125 -40.39 7.55 -13.05
N PRO A 126 -41.64 7.14 -12.71
CA PRO A 126 -42.75 8.07 -12.49
C PRO A 126 -42.52 9.13 -11.40
N SER A 127 -41.69 8.82 -10.39
CA SER A 127 -41.35 9.74 -9.29
C SER A 127 -40.18 10.68 -9.60
N TYR A 128 -39.66 10.67 -10.83
CA TYR A 128 -38.51 11.48 -11.23
C TYR A 128 -38.78 12.98 -11.04
N GLN A 129 -37.86 13.65 -10.35
CA GLN A 129 -37.82 15.09 -10.19
C GLN A 129 -36.36 15.51 -10.10
N VAL A 130 -36.01 16.66 -10.68
CA VAL A 130 -34.66 17.19 -10.56
C VAL A 130 -34.47 17.86 -9.21
N TYR A 131 -33.31 17.65 -8.59
CA TYR A 131 -32.97 18.25 -7.31
C TYR A 131 -31.44 18.36 -7.18
N THR A 132 -31.01 19.16 -6.20
CA THR A 132 -29.60 19.29 -5.84
C THR A 132 -29.39 19.30 -4.33
N VAL A 133 -28.15 19.12 -3.91
CA VAL A 133 -27.74 19.17 -2.49
C VAL A 133 -26.53 20.12 -2.38
N PRO A 134 -26.75 21.42 -2.12
CA PRO A 134 -25.66 22.38 -1.98
C PRO A 134 -24.74 22.02 -0.80
N LYS A 135 -23.56 22.63 -0.74
CA LYS A 135 -22.63 22.42 0.38
C LYS A 135 -23.29 22.93 1.67
N ASP A 136 -23.30 22.07 2.68
CA ASP A 136 -23.87 22.34 4.01
C ASP A 136 -25.34 22.77 4.04
N GLN A 137 -26.12 22.51 2.98
CA GLN A 137 -27.56 22.78 2.91
C GLN A 137 -28.39 21.49 2.73
N PRO A 138 -29.69 21.50 3.06
CA PRO A 138 -30.57 20.37 2.77
C PRO A 138 -30.78 20.22 1.26
N ARG A 139 -31.44 19.11 0.87
CA ARG A 139 -31.90 18.89 -0.50
C ARG A 139 -32.83 20.02 -0.95
N ILE A 140 -32.62 20.52 -2.17
CA ILE A 140 -33.44 21.56 -2.81
C ILE A 140 -34.00 20.98 -4.11
N GLU A 141 -35.32 21.05 -4.29
CA GLU A 141 -35.98 20.64 -5.53
C GLU A 141 -35.84 21.70 -6.62
N GLY A 142 -35.81 21.25 -7.88
CA GLY A 142 -35.77 22.12 -9.04
C GLY A 142 -34.36 22.51 -9.47
N TYR A 143 -34.30 23.41 -10.45
CA TYR A 143 -33.06 23.99 -10.99
C TYR A 143 -32.70 25.27 -10.24
N ILE A 144 -31.43 25.41 -9.85
CA ILE A 144 -30.93 26.55 -9.04
C ILE A 144 -29.60 27.14 -9.53
N LEU A 145 -29.06 26.67 -10.67
CA LEU A 145 -27.79 27.21 -11.15
C LEU A 145 -27.99 28.61 -11.74
N GLU A 146 -26.97 29.45 -11.60
CA GLU A 146 -26.95 30.80 -12.17
C GLU A 146 -26.58 30.74 -13.67
N ASN A 147 -26.82 31.86 -14.39
CA ASN A 147 -26.40 32.06 -15.78
C ASN A 147 -26.93 31.03 -16.81
N ASP A 148 -28.07 30.39 -16.52
CA ASP A 148 -28.67 29.38 -17.39
C ASP A 148 -27.68 28.26 -17.79
N GLU A 149 -26.77 27.89 -16.87
CA GLU A 149 -25.81 26.82 -17.06
C GLU A 149 -26.51 25.47 -17.28
N PRO A 150 -26.03 24.62 -18.21
CA PRO A 150 -26.54 23.28 -18.35
C PRO A 150 -26.22 22.44 -17.11
N ILE A 151 -27.18 21.62 -16.68
CA ILE A 151 -26.98 20.64 -15.61
C ILE A 151 -26.56 19.29 -16.19
N TYR A 152 -25.74 18.57 -15.44
CA TYR A 152 -25.53 17.14 -15.64
C TYR A 152 -26.43 16.43 -14.64
N VAL A 153 -27.52 15.83 -15.10
CA VAL A 153 -28.56 15.27 -14.23
C VAL A 153 -28.66 13.76 -14.38
N ALA A 154 -28.65 13.06 -13.25
CA ALA A 154 -28.79 11.61 -13.20
C ALA A 154 -30.13 11.20 -13.82
N SER A 155 -30.07 10.62 -15.02
CA SER A 155 -31.21 10.33 -15.88
C SER A 155 -31.48 8.84 -16.04
N ASP A 156 -30.48 8.00 -15.75
CA ASP A 156 -30.64 6.55 -15.65
C ASP A 156 -29.68 6.01 -14.58
N VAL A 157 -30.03 4.85 -14.01
CA VAL A 157 -29.24 4.18 -12.98
C VAL A 157 -29.44 2.66 -13.05
N TYR A 158 -28.36 1.92 -12.81
CA TYR A 158 -28.41 0.48 -12.64
C TYR A 158 -27.55 0.06 -11.44
N PRO A 159 -27.95 -0.93 -10.63
CA PRO A 159 -29.24 -1.63 -10.63
C PRO A 159 -30.38 -0.73 -10.15
N VAL A 160 -31.59 -0.98 -10.65
CA VAL A 160 -32.80 -0.24 -10.27
C VAL A 160 -33.33 -0.78 -8.95
N ASN A 161 -32.86 -0.20 -7.84
CA ASN A 161 -33.31 -0.50 -6.48
C ASN A 161 -33.56 0.80 -5.70
N GLU A 162 -34.21 0.70 -4.54
CA GLU A 162 -34.61 1.88 -3.75
C GLU A 162 -33.43 2.78 -3.37
N SER A 163 -32.28 2.19 -3.04
CA SER A 163 -31.08 2.91 -2.67
C SER A 163 -30.52 3.71 -3.86
N ASN A 164 -30.34 3.06 -5.00
CA ASN A 164 -29.81 3.68 -6.22
C ASN A 164 -30.76 4.71 -6.85
N LEU A 165 -32.07 4.49 -6.74
CA LEU A 165 -33.09 5.44 -7.17
C LEU A 165 -33.04 6.75 -6.40
N ARG A 166 -32.47 6.79 -5.18
CA ARG A 166 -32.30 8.04 -4.44
C ARG A 166 -31.42 9.05 -5.18
N ALA A 167 -30.48 8.60 -6.00
CA ALA A 167 -29.59 9.48 -6.77
C ALA A 167 -30.21 9.94 -8.10
N LEU A 168 -31.33 9.34 -8.54
CA LEU A 168 -31.97 9.68 -9.79
C LEU A 168 -32.58 11.08 -9.72
N GLY A 169 -32.31 11.93 -10.72
CA GLY A 169 -32.71 13.34 -10.74
C GLY A 169 -31.72 14.28 -10.04
N TYR A 170 -30.70 13.74 -9.37
CA TYR A 170 -29.64 14.56 -8.79
C TYR A 170 -28.81 15.25 -9.87
N TYR A 171 -28.52 16.53 -9.66
CA TYR A 171 -27.40 17.22 -10.27
C TYR A 171 -26.62 17.96 -9.18
N SER A 172 -25.30 18.11 -9.37
CA SER A 172 -24.46 18.80 -8.40
C SER A 172 -24.39 20.30 -8.69
N SER A 173 -24.69 21.13 -7.70
CA SER A 173 -24.38 22.57 -7.68
C SER A 173 -23.01 22.90 -7.09
N ARG A 174 -22.25 21.89 -6.66
CA ARG A 174 -20.98 22.06 -5.95
C ARG A 174 -19.79 22.25 -6.88
N GLU A 175 -18.85 23.09 -6.47
CA GLU A 175 -17.62 23.41 -7.20
C GLU A 175 -16.77 22.17 -7.50
N ARG A 176 -16.70 21.19 -6.59
CA ARG A 176 -15.94 19.94 -6.82
C ARG A 176 -16.35 19.23 -8.12
N VAL A 177 -17.65 19.16 -8.42
CA VAL A 177 -18.13 18.51 -9.66
C VAL A 177 -17.91 19.42 -10.86
N ARG A 178 -18.00 20.75 -10.71
CA ARG A 178 -17.63 21.68 -11.79
C ARG A 178 -16.18 21.51 -12.23
N ARG A 179 -15.26 21.31 -11.28
CA ARG A 179 -13.83 21.03 -11.56
C ARG A 179 -13.64 19.72 -12.31
N VAL A 180 -14.31 18.66 -11.86
CA VAL A 180 -14.34 17.36 -12.55
C VAL A 180 -14.77 17.54 -14.00
N ILE A 181 -15.93 18.17 -14.23
CA ILE A 181 -16.47 18.40 -15.58
C ILE A 181 -15.51 19.24 -16.44
N ARG A 182 -14.94 20.32 -15.89
CA ARG A 182 -13.98 21.16 -16.61
C ARG A 182 -12.73 20.37 -17.01
N ASN A 183 -12.10 19.68 -16.05
CA ASN A 183 -10.90 18.90 -16.31
C ASN A 183 -11.16 17.79 -17.35
N THR A 184 -12.32 17.14 -17.23
CA THR A 184 -12.74 16.10 -18.16
C THR A 184 -12.96 16.65 -19.57
N MET A 185 -13.51 17.86 -19.72
CA MET A 185 -13.66 18.52 -21.03
C MET A 185 -12.31 18.93 -21.64
N GLU A 186 -11.34 19.31 -20.82
CA GLU A 186 -9.99 19.72 -21.26
C GLU A 186 -9.13 18.52 -21.68
N THR A 187 -9.15 17.44 -20.91
CA THR A 187 -8.28 16.26 -21.10
C THR A 187 -8.93 15.17 -21.94
N GLY A 188 -10.25 15.02 -21.85
CA GLY A 188 -10.97 13.85 -22.38
C GLY A 188 -10.80 12.59 -21.53
N GLU A 189 -10.10 12.67 -20.40
CA GLU A 189 -9.81 11.54 -19.52
C GLU A 189 -10.87 11.39 -18.41
N PRO A 190 -11.00 10.19 -17.81
CA PRO A 190 -11.76 10.00 -16.58
C PRO A 190 -11.28 10.87 -15.41
N SER A 191 -12.12 11.01 -14.38
CA SER A 191 -11.81 11.74 -13.16
C SER A 191 -12.35 11.01 -11.93
N LEU A 192 -11.70 11.20 -10.78
CA LEU A 192 -12.06 10.55 -9.51
C LEU A 192 -12.56 11.58 -8.50
N SER A 193 -13.55 11.21 -7.69
CA SER A 193 -13.98 12.04 -6.54
C SER A 193 -13.06 11.88 -5.33
N ASP A 194 -13.22 12.82 -4.40
CA ASP A 194 -12.85 12.66 -3.00
C ASP A 194 -13.65 11.51 -2.36
N LYS A 195 -13.33 11.17 -1.12
CA LYS A 195 -14.17 10.29 -0.30
C LYS A 195 -15.48 11.00 0.04
N ILE A 196 -16.59 10.45 -0.45
CA ILE A 196 -17.91 11.07 -0.33
C ILE A 196 -18.92 10.23 0.44
N ARG A 197 -19.95 10.91 0.96
CA ARG A 197 -21.21 10.26 1.36
C ARG A 197 -22.02 9.97 0.11
N LEU A 198 -22.50 8.75 -0.01
CA LEU A 198 -23.31 8.32 -1.15
C LEU A 198 -24.78 8.66 -0.91
N LEU A 199 -25.42 9.26 -1.92
CA LEU A 199 -26.86 9.54 -1.88
C LEU A 199 -27.69 8.26 -1.75
N GLN A 200 -27.09 7.14 -2.14
CA GLN A 200 -27.61 5.78 -2.02
C GLN A 200 -27.89 5.39 -0.56
N ASP A 201 -27.02 5.81 0.36
CA ASP A 201 -27.13 5.50 1.79
C ASP A 201 -28.13 6.41 2.48
N GLY A 202 -28.24 7.65 1.99
CA GLY A 202 -29.22 8.63 2.46
C GLY A 202 -28.72 10.06 2.33
N PHE A 203 -29.52 10.99 2.85
CA PHE A 203 -29.21 12.43 2.87
C PHE A 203 -28.71 12.90 4.24
N ASP A 204 -28.65 12.00 5.22
CA ASP A 204 -28.18 12.31 6.57
C ASP A 204 -26.66 12.55 6.56
N ARG A 205 -26.24 13.65 7.18
CA ARG A 205 -24.83 14.04 7.28
C ARG A 205 -24.08 13.23 8.33
N ALA A 206 -24.79 12.57 9.25
CA ALA A 206 -24.20 11.67 10.22
C ALA A 206 -23.68 10.37 9.57
N LEU A 207 -24.14 10.02 8.35
CA LEU A 207 -23.65 8.85 7.63
C LEU A 207 -22.15 8.99 7.34
N PRO A 208 -21.38 7.89 7.43
CA PRO A 208 -19.96 7.90 7.11
C PRO A 208 -19.75 8.14 5.61
N LYS A 209 -18.59 8.70 5.25
CA LYS A 209 -18.16 8.77 3.86
C LYS A 209 -17.57 7.41 3.48
N GLU A 210 -18.27 6.65 2.66
CA GLU A 210 -17.81 5.32 2.22
C GLU A 210 -17.80 5.17 0.69
N GLY A 211 -18.06 6.27 -0.01
CA GLY A 211 -18.15 6.31 -1.46
C GLY A 211 -16.95 6.94 -2.14
N MET A 212 -16.70 6.48 -3.35
CA MET A 212 -15.89 7.16 -4.35
C MET A 212 -16.61 7.09 -5.69
N LEU A 213 -16.55 8.15 -6.48
CA LEU A 213 -17.16 8.23 -7.80
C LEU A 213 -16.07 8.26 -8.86
N VAL A 214 -16.29 7.49 -9.92
CA VAL A 214 -15.50 7.52 -11.14
C VAL A 214 -16.33 8.19 -12.22
N TYR A 215 -15.89 9.34 -12.70
CA TYR A 215 -16.56 10.11 -13.74
C TYR A 215 -15.90 9.79 -15.08
N VAL A 216 -16.69 9.32 -16.04
CA VAL A 216 -16.21 9.01 -17.39
C VAL A 216 -17.00 9.83 -18.40
N PRO A 217 -16.35 10.72 -19.18
CA PRO A 217 -17.05 11.54 -20.13
C PRO A 217 -17.62 10.76 -21.30
N VAL A 218 -18.74 11.25 -21.82
CA VAL A 218 -19.28 10.83 -23.12
C VAL A 218 -19.38 12.07 -24.01
N PHE A 219 -18.62 12.07 -25.10
CA PHE A 219 -18.61 13.15 -26.08
C PHE A 219 -19.50 12.83 -27.29
N ASP A 220 -20.04 13.88 -27.90
CA ASP A 220 -20.68 13.82 -29.21
C ASP A 220 -19.67 13.44 -30.30
N ALA A 221 -20.12 12.63 -31.26
CA ALA A 221 -19.32 12.25 -32.41
C ALA A 221 -18.98 13.49 -33.25
N GLY A 222 -17.69 13.78 -33.39
CA GLY A 222 -17.15 14.80 -34.29
C GLY A 222 -17.00 16.22 -33.71
N THR A 223 -17.64 16.57 -32.59
CA THR A 223 -17.62 17.96 -32.06
C THR A 223 -16.88 18.14 -30.75
N ARG A 224 -16.40 17.04 -30.12
CA ARG A 224 -15.82 17.04 -28.74
C ARG A 224 -16.72 17.74 -27.70
N SER A 225 -18.00 17.93 -28.00
CA SER A 225 -18.98 18.47 -27.04
C SER A 225 -19.33 17.38 -26.04
N LEU A 226 -19.26 17.70 -24.73
CA LEU A 226 -19.66 16.77 -23.68
C LEU A 226 -21.19 16.58 -23.70
N ARG A 227 -21.63 15.36 -23.99
CA ARG A 227 -23.04 14.96 -24.01
C ARG A 227 -23.56 14.59 -22.61
N GLY A 228 -22.66 14.09 -21.77
CA GLY A 228 -22.95 13.68 -20.40
C GLY A 228 -21.79 12.92 -19.81
N VAL A 229 -22.00 12.34 -18.64
CA VAL A 229 -20.99 11.62 -17.88
C VAL A 229 -21.59 10.33 -17.36
N VAL A 230 -20.89 9.22 -17.56
CA VAL A 230 -21.18 7.98 -16.85
C VAL A 230 -20.45 8.01 -15.52
N ILE A 231 -21.16 7.68 -14.44
CA ILE A 231 -20.59 7.59 -13.10
C ILE A 231 -20.61 6.15 -12.63
N GLY A 232 -19.43 5.62 -12.27
CA GLY A 232 -19.31 4.43 -11.45
C GLY A 232 -19.33 4.80 -9.98
N VAL A 233 -20.18 4.15 -9.19
CA VAL A 233 -20.33 4.38 -7.75
C VAL A 233 -19.64 3.25 -7.00
N ILE A 234 -18.56 3.56 -6.28
CA ILE A 234 -17.68 2.58 -5.64
C ILE A 234 -17.78 2.67 -4.11
N ARG A 235 -17.85 1.52 -3.44
CA ARG A 235 -17.60 1.37 -2.00
C ARG A 235 -16.11 1.32 -1.74
N ILE A 236 -15.57 2.38 -1.14
CA ILE A 236 -14.12 2.59 -1.08
C ILE A 236 -13.39 1.53 -0.25
N THR A 237 -13.95 1.14 0.90
CA THR A 237 -13.36 0.12 1.77
C THR A 237 -13.24 -1.22 1.05
N VAL A 238 -14.35 -1.70 0.48
CA VAL A 238 -14.39 -2.97 -0.28
C VAL A 238 -13.44 -2.92 -1.48
N TYR A 239 -13.35 -1.77 -2.14
CA TYR A 239 -12.47 -1.57 -3.29
C TYR A 239 -10.99 -1.77 -2.94
N PHE A 240 -10.50 -1.06 -1.93
CA PHE A 240 -9.09 -1.16 -1.54
C PHE A 240 -8.77 -2.47 -0.84
N GLU A 241 -9.70 -3.07 -0.08
CA GLU A 241 -9.54 -4.43 0.44
C GLU A 241 -9.29 -5.44 -0.69
N GLN A 242 -9.98 -5.30 -1.83
CA GLN A 242 -9.76 -6.16 -3.00
C GLN A 242 -8.40 -5.91 -3.66
N ILE A 243 -7.98 -4.65 -3.79
CA ILE A 243 -6.66 -4.33 -4.34
C ILE A 243 -5.56 -4.91 -3.44
N VAL A 244 -5.64 -4.66 -2.14
CA VAL A 244 -4.62 -5.08 -1.17
C VAL A 244 -4.61 -6.59 -0.94
N SER A 245 -5.75 -7.28 -1.02
CA SER A 245 -5.80 -8.74 -0.93
C SER A 245 -5.25 -9.45 -2.17
N ARG A 246 -5.24 -8.80 -3.33
CA ARG A 246 -4.61 -9.31 -4.56
C ARG A 246 -3.11 -9.11 -4.58
N THR A 247 -2.57 -8.17 -3.80
CA THR A 247 -1.14 -7.99 -3.66
C THR A 247 -0.59 -8.92 -2.55
N ALA A 248 0.56 -9.55 -2.79
CA ALA A 248 1.15 -10.53 -1.87
C ALA A 248 1.56 -9.96 -0.49
N ILE A 249 1.43 -8.65 -0.31
CA ILE A 249 2.06 -7.87 0.77
C ILE A 249 1.08 -7.44 1.86
N GLY A 250 -0.23 -7.45 1.59
CA GLY A 250 -1.26 -7.01 2.56
C GLY A 250 -1.25 -7.71 3.92
N LYS A 251 -0.49 -8.82 4.05
CA LYS A 251 -0.34 -9.60 5.29
C LYS A 251 0.87 -9.25 6.15
N GLU A 252 1.86 -8.54 5.63
CA GLU A 252 3.14 -8.29 6.35
C GLU A 252 3.54 -6.79 6.39
N VAL A 253 2.76 -5.93 5.74
CA VAL A 253 3.01 -4.49 5.66
C VAL A 253 1.72 -3.74 5.99
N GLY A 254 1.84 -2.74 6.86
CA GLY A 254 0.80 -1.75 7.10
C GLY A 254 0.69 -0.84 5.88
N ILE A 255 -0.51 -0.66 5.35
CA ILE A 255 -0.77 0.16 4.17
C ILE A 255 -1.84 1.19 4.52
N ARG A 256 -1.59 2.45 4.15
CA ARG A 256 -2.57 3.54 4.20
C ARG A 256 -2.57 4.32 2.90
N VAL A 257 -3.76 4.60 2.37
CA VAL A 257 -3.94 5.42 1.16
C VAL A 257 -4.60 6.72 1.56
N VAL A 258 -3.94 7.84 1.26
CA VAL A 258 -4.39 9.19 1.60
C VAL A 258 -4.57 10.00 0.32
N ASP A 259 -5.74 10.61 0.16
CA ASP A 259 -6.04 11.52 -0.93
C ASP A 259 -5.52 12.93 -0.64
N LEU A 260 -4.75 13.48 -1.58
CA LEU A 260 -4.22 14.84 -1.53
C LEU A 260 -4.95 15.79 -2.49
N GLY A 261 -6.00 15.31 -3.16
CA GLY A 261 -6.80 16.10 -4.09
C GLY A 261 -7.69 17.15 -3.41
N PHE A 262 -8.32 17.97 -4.24
CA PHE A 262 -9.23 19.03 -3.80
C PHE A 262 -10.44 18.48 -3.00
N ASP A 263 -10.82 19.18 -1.92
CA ASP A 263 -11.97 18.89 -1.03
C ASP A 263 -11.83 17.55 -0.27
N ALA A 264 -10.61 17.00 -0.16
CA ALA A 264 -10.29 15.79 0.60
C ALA A 264 -9.91 16.06 2.07
N GLU A 265 -9.76 17.34 2.47
CA GLU A 265 -9.17 17.73 3.75
C GLU A 265 -10.00 17.29 4.97
N ASP A 266 -11.29 17.05 4.82
CA ASP A 266 -12.19 16.65 5.90
C ASP A 266 -12.18 15.14 6.20
N ASP A 267 -11.86 14.30 5.21
CA ASP A 267 -11.69 12.86 5.36
C ASP A 267 -10.72 12.31 4.28
N PRO A 268 -9.41 12.54 4.44
CA PRO A 268 -8.42 12.24 3.40
C PRO A 268 -8.03 10.77 3.34
N ILE A 269 -8.36 9.97 4.37
CA ILE A 269 -7.96 8.55 4.42
C ILE A 269 -8.95 7.72 3.61
N LEU A 270 -8.52 7.29 2.43
CA LEU A 270 -9.31 6.43 1.55
C LEU A 270 -9.35 4.99 2.07
N TYR A 271 -8.23 4.51 2.60
CA TYR A 271 -8.09 3.14 3.11
C TYR A 271 -6.94 3.03 4.10
N GLN A 272 -7.08 2.13 5.08
CA GLN A 272 -5.99 1.61 5.90
C GLN A 272 -6.26 0.16 6.29
N ASN A 273 -5.23 -0.68 6.39
CA ASN A 273 -5.37 -2.05 6.89
C ASN A 273 -5.09 -2.15 8.40
N ASP A 274 -5.47 -3.27 9.03
CA ASP A 274 -5.32 -3.49 10.47
C ASP A 274 -3.85 -3.41 10.95
N LEU A 275 -2.90 -3.80 10.10
CA LEU A 275 -1.47 -3.74 10.41
C LEU A 275 -0.94 -2.31 10.53
N TRP A 276 -1.62 -1.33 9.91
CA TRP A 276 -1.16 0.05 9.93
C TRP A 276 -1.11 0.64 11.36
N ASP A 277 -2.10 0.33 12.18
CA ASP A 277 -2.20 0.79 13.56
C ASP A 277 -1.42 -0.12 14.53
N ALA A 278 -1.11 -1.36 14.12
CA ALA A 278 -0.31 -2.29 14.92
C ALA A 278 1.20 -2.03 14.83
N LEU A 279 1.66 -1.34 13.78
CA LEU A 279 3.05 -1.01 13.54
C LEU A 279 3.35 0.44 13.96
N ASP A 280 4.29 0.63 14.89
CA ASP A 280 4.75 1.95 15.35
C ASP A 280 5.95 2.50 14.54
N GLU A 281 6.38 1.78 13.51
CA GLU A 281 7.51 2.15 12.66
C GLU A 281 7.21 3.35 11.75
N PRO A 282 8.22 4.14 11.35
CA PRO A 282 8.04 5.25 10.43
C PRO A 282 7.51 4.75 9.07
N SER A 283 6.60 5.50 8.47
CA SER A 283 6.08 5.16 7.14
C SER A 283 7.03 5.61 6.03
N LYS A 284 7.09 4.81 4.97
CA LYS A 284 7.60 5.24 3.67
C LYS A 284 6.43 5.67 2.80
N ASP A 285 6.54 6.87 2.25
CA ASP A 285 5.47 7.50 1.50
C ASP A 285 5.85 7.55 0.01
N VAL A 286 4.93 7.14 -0.86
CA VAL A 286 5.04 7.27 -2.31
C VAL A 286 3.83 8.04 -2.81
N ILE A 287 4.05 9.03 -3.65
CA ILE A 287 2.98 9.84 -4.26
C ILE A 287 2.75 9.32 -5.68
N ILE A 288 1.49 9.09 -6.01
CA ILE A 288 1.07 8.75 -7.38
C ILE A 288 0.08 9.77 -7.91
N ASP A 289 0.25 10.09 -9.18
CA ASP A 289 -0.72 10.83 -9.96
C ASP A 289 -1.70 9.85 -10.60
N LEU A 290 -2.99 10.06 -10.35
CA LEU A 290 -4.10 9.27 -10.87
C LEU A 290 -5.13 10.23 -11.47
N TYR A 291 -5.07 10.40 -12.80
CA TYR A 291 -5.89 11.35 -13.54
C TYR A 291 -5.77 12.76 -12.95
N ASP A 292 -6.83 13.27 -12.33
CA ASP A 292 -6.91 14.59 -11.73
C ASP A 292 -6.71 14.62 -10.21
N ARG A 293 -6.28 13.50 -9.63
CA ARG A 293 -5.98 13.38 -8.20
C ARG A 293 -4.55 12.93 -7.96
N GLN A 294 -4.07 13.28 -6.77
CA GLN A 294 -2.80 12.79 -6.25
C GLN A 294 -3.08 11.99 -4.98
N TRP A 295 -2.60 10.75 -4.93
CA TRP A 295 -2.71 9.91 -3.75
C TRP A 295 -1.33 9.67 -3.15
N ARG A 296 -1.25 9.71 -1.82
CA ARG A 296 -0.09 9.29 -1.05
C ARG A 296 -0.35 7.90 -0.50
N ILE A 297 0.41 6.94 -0.99
CA ILE A 297 0.42 5.58 -0.46
C ILE A 297 1.54 5.49 0.56
N GLN A 298 1.18 5.13 1.78
CA GLN A 298 2.09 5.01 2.90
C GLN A 298 2.22 3.55 3.28
N PHE A 299 3.47 3.12 3.48
CA PHE A 299 3.81 1.75 3.87
C PHE A 299 4.55 1.75 5.20
N LYS A 300 4.13 0.90 6.12
CA LYS A 300 4.84 0.58 7.35
C LYS A 300 5.24 -0.88 7.32
N HIS A 301 6.49 -1.17 7.61
CA HIS A 301 6.97 -2.54 7.76
C HIS A 301 7.70 -2.64 9.09
N ASP A 302 7.59 -3.80 9.75
CA ASP A 302 8.46 -4.12 10.87
C ASP A 302 9.89 -4.21 10.33
N ALA A 303 10.63 -3.10 10.42
CA ALA A 303 12.03 -3.00 9.98
C ALA A 303 12.97 -3.87 10.84
N GLY A 304 12.42 -4.64 11.78
CA GLY A 304 13.13 -5.65 12.52
C GLY A 304 13.71 -6.73 11.60
N ILE A 305 14.96 -7.09 11.86
CA ILE A 305 15.59 -8.29 11.32
C ILE A 305 14.62 -9.47 11.44
N SER A 306 14.31 -10.11 10.30
CA SER A 306 13.37 -11.22 10.23
C SER A 306 13.75 -12.31 11.23
N LYS A 307 12.78 -13.12 11.65
CA LYS A 307 13.04 -14.27 12.55
C LYS A 307 14.13 -15.19 11.99
N ASN A 308 14.16 -15.38 10.67
CA ASN A 308 15.19 -16.17 10.00
C ASN A 308 16.56 -15.49 10.08
N ASP A 309 16.63 -14.18 9.89
CA ASP A 309 17.88 -13.44 9.94
C ASP A 309 18.45 -13.38 11.37
N LYS A 310 17.59 -13.24 12.39
CA LYS A 310 17.97 -13.37 13.81
C LYS A 310 18.53 -14.77 14.11
N LEU A 311 17.96 -15.81 13.52
CA LEU A 311 18.42 -17.19 13.66
C LEU A 311 19.78 -17.41 12.97
N ILE A 312 20.00 -16.81 11.79
CA ILE A 312 21.32 -16.79 11.13
C ILE A 312 22.36 -16.10 12.04
N LEU A 313 22.05 -14.92 12.57
CA LEU A 313 22.92 -14.19 13.51
C LEU A 313 23.25 -15.04 14.76
N PHE A 314 22.25 -15.74 15.30
CA PHE A 314 22.45 -16.65 16.43
C PHE A 314 23.43 -17.79 16.09
N PHE A 315 23.29 -18.43 14.93
CA PHE A 315 24.21 -19.48 14.49
C PHE A 315 25.63 -18.95 14.18
N VAL A 316 25.75 -17.76 13.59
CA VAL A 316 27.05 -17.11 13.35
C VAL A 316 27.77 -16.83 14.68
N MET A 317 27.05 -16.27 15.66
CA MET A 317 27.62 -15.94 16.96
C MET A 317 28.00 -17.20 17.76
N THR A 318 27.10 -18.17 17.87
CA THR A 318 27.34 -19.42 18.62
C THR A 318 28.39 -20.31 17.95
N GLY A 319 28.36 -20.42 16.62
CA GLY A 319 29.37 -21.13 15.84
C GLY A 319 30.76 -20.53 15.99
N GLY A 320 30.88 -19.20 15.87
CA GLY A 320 32.16 -18.50 16.04
C GLY A 320 32.73 -18.62 17.45
N LEU A 321 31.87 -18.57 18.48
CA LEU A 321 32.27 -18.82 19.87
C LEU A 321 32.76 -20.25 20.10
N LEU A 322 32.05 -21.25 19.56
CA LEU A 322 32.45 -22.66 19.65
C LEU A 322 33.80 -22.91 18.98
N ILE A 323 34.02 -22.38 17.78
CA ILE A 323 35.28 -22.49 17.06
C ILE A 323 36.42 -21.81 17.85
N SER A 324 36.17 -20.62 18.40
CA SER A 324 37.15 -19.88 19.21
C SER A 324 37.54 -20.67 20.47
N LEU A 325 36.58 -21.32 21.12
CA LEU A 325 36.80 -22.14 22.30
C LEU A 325 37.59 -23.42 21.97
N LEU A 326 37.25 -24.09 20.86
CA LEU A 326 37.97 -25.27 20.38
C LEU A 326 39.41 -24.94 19.99
N LEU A 327 39.65 -23.84 19.28
CA LEU A 327 41.00 -23.39 18.92
C LEU A 327 41.83 -23.07 20.15
N ALA A 328 41.27 -22.36 21.13
CA ALA A 328 41.95 -22.07 22.38
C ALA A 328 42.30 -23.36 23.16
N TYR A 329 41.39 -24.34 23.14
CA TYR A 329 41.62 -25.65 23.75
C TYR A 329 42.72 -26.46 23.04
N VAL A 330 42.73 -26.49 21.71
CA VAL A 330 43.79 -27.14 20.92
C VAL A 330 45.15 -26.48 21.17
N VAL A 331 45.22 -25.15 21.16
CA VAL A 331 46.46 -24.42 21.47
C VAL A 331 46.93 -24.69 22.90
N TYR A 332 46.00 -24.75 23.86
CA TYR A 332 46.30 -25.14 25.23
C TYR A 332 46.91 -26.56 25.31
N LEU A 333 46.33 -27.54 24.60
CA LEU A 333 46.83 -28.91 24.55
C LEU A 333 48.23 -28.98 23.92
N MET A 334 48.44 -28.36 22.75
CA MET A 334 49.73 -28.39 22.05
C MET A 334 50.85 -27.74 22.89
N LEU A 335 50.57 -26.58 23.52
CA LEU A 335 51.56 -25.89 24.35
C LEU A 335 51.86 -26.65 25.65
N ARG A 336 50.88 -27.37 26.21
CA ARG A 336 51.08 -28.26 27.36
C ARG A 336 51.99 -29.44 26.98
N GLU A 337 51.77 -30.03 25.81
CA GLU A 337 52.52 -31.18 25.32
C GLU A 337 53.97 -30.83 24.98
N GLN A 338 54.21 -29.74 24.24
CA GLN A 338 55.57 -29.26 23.96
C GLN A 338 56.36 -28.96 25.24
N ARG A 339 55.72 -28.40 26.26
CA ARG A 339 56.37 -28.18 27.54
C ARG A 339 56.67 -29.46 28.30
N ARG A 340 55.77 -30.45 28.25
CA ARG A 340 56.01 -31.76 28.86
C ARG A 340 57.24 -32.43 28.23
N LEU A 341 57.34 -32.39 26.90
CA LEU A 341 58.49 -32.90 26.15
C LEU A 341 59.77 -32.13 26.48
N ALA A 342 59.73 -30.80 26.51
CA ALA A 342 60.89 -29.97 26.84
C ALA A 342 61.40 -30.22 28.27
N VAL A 343 60.51 -30.48 29.24
CA VAL A 343 60.89 -30.84 30.62
C VAL A 343 61.54 -32.23 30.66
N ILE A 344 61.00 -33.22 29.94
CA ILE A 344 61.55 -34.58 29.89
C ILE A 344 62.94 -34.57 29.25
N VAL A 345 63.11 -33.87 28.13
CA VAL A 345 64.40 -33.75 27.44
C VAL A 345 65.42 -33.07 28.35
N ASN A 346 65.10 -31.93 28.96
CA ASN A 346 66.02 -31.27 29.90
C ASN A 346 66.40 -32.16 31.09
N ARG A 347 65.47 -32.96 31.60
CA ARG A 347 65.76 -33.90 32.69
C ARG A 347 66.76 -34.95 32.24
N ARG A 348 66.53 -35.58 31.08
CA ARG A 348 67.45 -36.59 30.52
C ARG A 348 68.81 -36.02 30.16
N THR A 349 68.88 -34.81 29.61
CA THR A 349 70.16 -34.14 29.32
C THR A 349 70.93 -33.83 30.61
N ARG A 350 70.23 -33.41 31.66
CA ARG A 350 70.84 -33.16 32.98
C ARG A 350 71.30 -34.45 33.64
N ASP A 351 70.51 -35.53 33.57
CA ASP A 351 70.89 -36.86 34.08
C ASP A 351 72.11 -37.41 33.33
N LEU A 352 72.18 -37.22 32.00
CA LEU A 352 73.35 -37.59 31.19
C LEU A 352 74.58 -36.74 31.49
N GLN A 353 74.43 -35.43 31.72
CA GLN A 353 75.54 -34.57 32.16
C GLN A 353 76.06 -35.00 33.53
N TYR A 354 75.17 -35.35 34.46
CA TYR A 354 75.54 -35.84 35.78
C TYR A 354 76.34 -37.15 35.70
N LEU A 355 75.91 -38.09 34.86
CA LEU A 355 76.62 -39.35 34.63
C LEU A 355 77.98 -39.16 33.93
N VAL A 356 78.13 -38.16 33.08
CA VAL A 356 79.40 -37.84 32.41
C VAL A 356 80.38 -37.16 33.37
N ASP A 357 79.90 -36.27 34.25
CA ASP A 357 80.71 -35.63 35.28
C ASP A 357 81.13 -36.61 36.40
N GLU A 358 80.36 -37.67 36.66
CA GLU A 358 80.67 -38.70 37.67
C GLU A 358 81.67 -39.76 37.16
N ILE A 359 81.91 -39.82 35.84
CA ILE A 359 82.90 -40.72 35.19
C ILE A 359 84.27 -40.02 34.98
N ARG A 360 84.38 -38.73 35.33
CA ARG A 360 85.60 -37.94 35.21
C ARG A 360 86.23 -37.70 36.58
#